data_AF-A0A6N9R8M7-F1
#
_entry.id   AF-A0A6N9R8M7-F1
#
_cell.length_a   1.000
_cell.length_b   1.000
_cell.length_c   1.000
_cell.angle_alpha   90.00
_cell.angle_beta   90.00
_cell.angle_gamma   90.00
#
_symmetry.space_group_name_H-M   'P 1'
#
loop_
_entity.id
_entity.type
_entity.pdbx_description
1 polymer ?
#
loop_
_entity_poly.entity_id
_entity_poly.type
_entity_poly.pdbx_seq_one_letter_code
_entity_poly.pdbx_strand_id
1 'polypeptide(L)'
;MHRSIARFVVSFALVVAAASPLAQTAGNGAADPRGILEAAKSASGGAAWDALKTQHSKVSLATSGLAGTAERWADMTTGRSLLRYDLGALKGAVGYDGATPWSQDASGQSRAETADGARELAVNAAYRDRLAFWYPERGAAEIVYRGIAEADGAQFDVVRITPQGGRLFELWANRDTHLIERLLERDAQQTRTEHYMDFRPVQGVQIPFRVRSTRGDPKYDELVVVDAIEYNKPLDGIAFGLPAPPRPDFTFPAGRALVEVPFEVHNGHLFVRVMLNGKGPFRMLLDSGGVNVLMPKAAAALGLKAEGALPGAGSGEAQQEVGLTMVDRLEVGGIVVEHQTFATIDLAAFIQRVEGLDDVAGLVGYELFKRFPVTLDYARSRAIFYDPATFRYAGGGTRVPFRFNEHVPEVDGSVDGVAGNFDIDTGSRGSRAMIESCV
;
A
#
# COMPACT_ATOMS: atom_id res chain seq x y z
N MET A 1 -1.26 4.36 7.33
CA MET A 1 -0.93 5.36 6.28
C MET A 1 -0.55 4.72 4.95
N HIS A 2 0.44 3.80 4.88
CA HIS A 2 0.76 3.10 3.62
C HIS A 2 -0.39 2.20 3.07
N ARG A 3 -1.41 1.89 3.88
CA ARG A 3 -2.70 1.24 3.52
C ARG A 3 -3.41 1.74 2.25
N SER A 4 -3.26 3.01 1.90
CA SER A 4 -3.83 3.53 0.64
C SER A 4 -2.87 3.37 -0.52
N ILE A 5 -1.62 3.76 -0.32
CA ILE A 5 -0.71 4.12 -1.43
C ILE A 5 0.13 2.94 -1.93
N ALA A 6 0.48 1.98 -1.07
CA ALA A 6 1.16 0.75 -1.52
C ALA A 6 0.27 -0.18 -2.36
N ARG A 7 -1.01 0.19 -2.58
CA ARG A 7 -2.02 -0.58 -3.33
C ARG A 7 -2.34 0.04 -4.70
N PHE A 8 -1.53 1.00 -5.17
CA PHE A 8 -1.60 1.52 -6.52
C PHE A 8 -1.12 0.49 -7.56
N VAL A 9 -2.03 -0.36 -8.02
CA VAL A 9 -1.98 -0.88 -9.39
C VAL A 9 -3.31 -0.57 -10.05
N VAL A 10 -3.41 0.64 -10.61
CA VAL A 10 -4.45 0.93 -11.61
C VAL A 10 -4.04 0.19 -12.89
N SER A 11 -4.63 -0.98 -13.08
CA SER A 11 -4.55 -1.74 -14.34
C SER A 11 -5.41 -1.02 -15.38
N PHE A 12 -4.79 -0.21 -16.24
CA PHE A 12 -5.51 0.57 -17.26
C PHE A 12 -6.02 -0.33 -18.40
N ALA A 13 -7.32 -0.57 -18.40
CA ALA A 13 -8.04 -1.14 -19.54
C ALA A 13 -9.50 -0.62 -19.58
N LEU A 14 -9.99 -0.25 -20.80
CA LEU A 14 -11.40 -0.23 -21.29
C LEU A 14 -12.31 0.98 -20.97
N VAL A 15 -13.18 1.59 -21.83
CA VAL A 15 -13.34 1.79 -23.32
C VAL A 15 -14.49 2.78 -23.66
N VAL A 16 -14.59 3.40 -24.86
CA VAL A 16 -15.88 3.81 -25.54
C VAL A 16 -15.86 3.39 -27.05
N ALA A 17 -16.96 3.55 -27.80
CA ALA A 17 -17.23 2.89 -29.09
C ALA A 17 -17.39 3.81 -30.33
N ALA A 18 -17.62 3.19 -31.50
CA ALA A 18 -18.42 3.72 -32.60
C ALA A 18 -19.53 2.69 -32.93
N ALA A 19 -20.78 3.13 -33.08
CA ALA A 19 -21.95 2.26 -32.96
C ALA A 19 -22.53 1.72 -34.28
N SER A 20 -23.25 0.59 -34.19
CA SER A 20 -24.31 0.19 -35.13
C SER A 20 -25.32 -0.74 -34.42
N PRO A 21 -26.63 -0.62 -34.67
CA PRO A 21 -27.64 -1.30 -33.86
C PRO A 21 -27.99 -2.69 -34.40
N LEU A 22 -28.01 -3.69 -33.51
CA LEU A 22 -28.79 -4.91 -33.69
C LEU A 22 -29.51 -5.24 -32.39
N ALA A 23 -30.84 -5.18 -32.42
CA ALA A 23 -31.66 -5.63 -31.30
C ALA A 23 -31.67 -7.17 -31.25
N GLN A 24 -31.47 -7.75 -30.07
CA GLN A 24 -31.87 -9.12 -29.78
C GLN A 24 -32.72 -9.20 -28.52
N THR A 25 -33.66 -10.13 -28.56
CA THR A 25 -34.73 -10.32 -27.58
C THR A 25 -34.25 -11.01 -26.31
N ALA A 26 -34.76 -10.58 -25.16
CA ALA A 26 -34.42 -11.16 -23.86
C ALA A 26 -34.80 -12.64 -23.74
N GLY A 27 -33.82 -13.50 -23.48
CA GLY A 27 -34.00 -14.88 -23.03
C GLY A 27 -33.79 -14.97 -21.52
N ASN A 28 -34.74 -15.54 -20.77
CA ASN A 28 -34.77 -15.52 -19.31
C ASN A 28 -33.93 -16.65 -18.67
N GLY A 29 -32.68 -16.77 -19.10
CA GLY A 29 -31.65 -17.57 -18.41
C GLY A 29 -30.73 -16.68 -17.59
N ALA A 30 -30.03 -17.22 -16.60
CA ALA A 30 -28.95 -16.49 -15.94
C ALA A 30 -27.91 -16.09 -17.00
N ALA A 31 -27.58 -14.79 -17.09
CA ALA A 31 -26.69 -14.30 -18.13
C ALA A 31 -25.32 -14.97 -18.01
N ASP A 32 -24.76 -15.40 -19.15
CA ASP A 32 -23.44 -16.02 -19.18
C ASP A 32 -22.37 -14.95 -18.90
N PRO A 33 -21.58 -15.07 -17.81
CA PRO A 33 -20.54 -14.11 -17.52
C PRO A 33 -19.42 -14.11 -18.57
N ARG A 34 -19.21 -15.20 -19.33
CA ARG A 34 -18.27 -15.18 -20.47
C ARG A 34 -18.81 -14.31 -21.60
N GLY A 35 -20.05 -14.50 -22.03
CA GLY A 35 -20.73 -13.62 -22.99
C GLY A 35 -20.71 -12.14 -22.60
N ILE A 36 -20.90 -11.79 -21.31
CA ILE A 36 -20.78 -10.41 -20.83
C ILE A 36 -19.34 -9.87 -21.01
N LEU A 37 -18.33 -10.65 -20.62
CA LEU A 37 -16.93 -10.27 -20.81
C LEU A 37 -16.55 -10.19 -22.30
N GLU A 38 -17.07 -11.07 -23.16
CA GLU A 38 -16.87 -11.04 -24.60
C GLU A 38 -17.55 -9.84 -25.27
N ALA A 39 -18.75 -9.45 -24.83
CA ALA A 39 -19.40 -8.22 -25.27
C ALA A 39 -18.55 -6.99 -24.89
N ALA A 40 -18.00 -6.97 -23.67
CA ALA A 40 -17.06 -5.93 -23.25
C ALA A 40 -15.77 -5.95 -24.10
N LYS A 41 -15.24 -7.13 -24.45
CA LYS A 41 -14.10 -7.24 -25.39
C LYS A 41 -14.46 -6.69 -26.76
N SER A 42 -15.62 -7.02 -27.30
CA SER A 42 -16.08 -6.57 -28.61
C SER A 42 -16.25 -5.04 -28.68
N ALA A 43 -16.98 -4.46 -27.73
CA ALA A 43 -17.13 -3.00 -27.59
C ALA A 43 -15.77 -2.29 -27.47
N SER A 44 -14.76 -3.00 -26.96
CA SER A 44 -13.43 -2.46 -26.65
C SER A 44 -12.38 -2.39 -27.74
N GLY A 45 -12.75 -2.68 -28.98
CA GLY A 45 -11.80 -2.86 -30.09
C GLY A 45 -11.56 -4.33 -30.43
N GLY A 46 -12.17 -5.27 -29.69
CA GLY A 46 -12.23 -6.69 -30.04
C GLY A 46 -10.86 -7.31 -30.26
N ALA A 47 -10.59 -7.69 -31.50
CA ALA A 47 -9.33 -8.30 -31.91
C ALA A 47 -8.10 -7.38 -31.77
N ALA A 48 -8.27 -6.06 -31.65
CA ALA A 48 -7.16 -5.14 -31.40
C ALA A 48 -6.39 -5.50 -30.11
N TRP A 49 -7.09 -5.97 -29.08
CA TRP A 49 -6.48 -6.45 -27.83
C TRP A 49 -5.56 -7.67 -28.01
N ASP A 50 -5.81 -8.52 -29.02
CA ASP A 50 -5.04 -9.74 -29.25
C ASP A 50 -3.59 -9.43 -29.67
N ALA A 51 -3.39 -8.27 -30.30
CA ALA A 51 -2.09 -7.77 -30.73
C ALA A 51 -1.30 -7.04 -29.63
N LEU A 52 -1.92 -6.71 -28.49
CA LEU A 52 -1.25 -5.95 -27.41
C LEU A 52 -0.55 -6.89 -26.44
N LYS A 53 0.72 -6.60 -26.15
CA LYS A 53 1.63 -7.43 -25.34
C LYS A 53 2.28 -6.66 -24.19
N THR A 54 2.45 -5.34 -24.33
CA THR A 54 3.09 -4.49 -23.31
C THR A 54 2.35 -3.16 -23.21
N GLN A 55 2.39 -2.53 -22.03
CA GLN A 55 1.84 -1.21 -21.77
C GLN A 55 2.91 -0.32 -21.12
N HIS A 56 3.02 0.92 -21.58
CA HIS A 56 3.69 2.02 -20.91
C HIS A 56 2.69 3.16 -20.73
N SER A 57 2.60 3.75 -19.54
CA SER A 57 1.71 4.89 -19.28
C SER A 57 2.30 5.88 -18.29
N LYS A 58 2.03 7.16 -18.52
CA LYS A 58 2.30 8.28 -17.60
C LYS A 58 0.98 8.89 -17.18
N VAL A 59 0.85 9.13 -15.89
CA VAL A 59 -0.40 9.59 -15.29
C VAL A 59 -0.14 10.68 -14.25
N SER A 60 -1.07 11.63 -14.17
CA SER A 60 -1.16 12.60 -13.09
C SER A 60 -2.05 12.03 -12.00
N LEU A 61 -1.63 12.11 -10.74
CA LEU A 61 -2.39 11.68 -9.57
C LEU A 61 -2.72 12.87 -8.68
N ALA A 62 -3.91 12.83 -8.09
CA ALA A 62 -4.29 13.66 -6.95
C ALA A 62 -5.02 12.81 -5.91
N THR A 63 -4.66 12.94 -4.64
CA THR A 63 -5.36 12.29 -3.52
C THR A 63 -5.10 13.09 -2.25
N SER A 64 -6.15 13.29 -1.44
CA SER A 64 -5.99 13.81 -0.07
C SER A 64 -5.13 15.09 0.01
N GLY A 65 -5.35 16.06 -0.90
CA GLY A 65 -4.58 17.31 -0.96
C GLY A 65 -3.14 17.21 -1.49
N LEU A 66 -2.64 16.00 -1.80
CA LEU A 66 -1.39 15.77 -2.51
C LEU A 66 -1.67 15.62 -4.02
N ALA A 67 -0.71 16.06 -4.85
CA ALA A 67 -0.75 15.89 -6.29
C ALA A 67 0.66 15.60 -6.83
N GLY A 68 0.73 14.91 -7.96
CA GLY A 68 2.00 14.51 -8.56
C GLY A 68 1.81 13.60 -9.76
N THR A 69 2.79 12.75 -10.04
CA THR A 69 2.79 11.89 -11.24
C THR A 69 3.20 10.46 -10.93
N ALA A 70 2.87 9.55 -11.84
CA ALA A 70 3.45 8.21 -11.88
C ALA A 70 3.74 7.73 -13.29
N GLU A 71 4.73 6.87 -13.42
CA GLU A 71 5.06 6.13 -14.63
C GLU A 71 4.90 4.63 -14.38
N ARG A 72 4.17 3.95 -15.27
CA ARG A 72 3.84 2.53 -15.17
C ARG A 72 4.28 1.76 -16.41
N TRP A 73 4.85 0.59 -16.20
CA TRP A 73 5.20 -0.39 -17.23
C TRP A 73 4.53 -1.74 -16.90
N ALA A 74 4.08 -2.46 -17.92
CA ALA A 74 3.68 -3.85 -17.76
C ALA A 74 3.88 -4.70 -19.01
N ASP A 75 4.09 -5.99 -18.77
CA ASP A 75 3.97 -7.08 -19.73
C ASP A 75 2.58 -7.72 -19.57
N MET A 76 1.72 -7.54 -20.57
CA MET A 76 0.33 -8.01 -20.60
C MET A 76 0.20 -9.49 -20.97
N THR A 77 1.33 -10.20 -21.14
CA THR A 77 1.35 -11.66 -21.34
C THR A 77 1.72 -12.38 -20.05
N THR A 78 2.70 -11.86 -19.30
CA THR A 78 3.16 -12.47 -18.04
C THR A 78 2.53 -11.85 -16.79
N GLY A 79 1.95 -10.65 -16.90
CA GLY A 79 1.43 -9.88 -15.78
C GLY A 79 2.52 -9.18 -14.94
N ARG A 80 3.78 -9.17 -15.41
CA ARG A 80 4.87 -8.42 -14.76
C ARG A 80 4.59 -6.92 -14.86
N SER A 81 4.75 -6.20 -13.76
CA SER A 81 4.46 -4.76 -13.74
C SER A 81 5.37 -3.98 -12.78
N LEU A 82 5.47 -2.69 -13.05
CA LEU A 82 6.29 -1.72 -12.34
C LEU A 82 5.58 -0.37 -12.37
N LEU A 83 5.34 0.23 -11.21
CA LEU A 83 4.85 1.60 -11.05
C LEU A 83 5.88 2.39 -10.23
N ARG A 84 6.24 3.59 -10.68
CA ARG A 84 6.96 4.58 -9.87
C ARG A 84 6.10 5.81 -9.72
N TYR A 85 5.99 6.36 -8.52
CA TYR A 85 5.16 7.54 -8.23
C TYR A 85 5.91 8.58 -7.41
N ASP A 86 5.59 9.85 -7.63
CA ASP A 86 6.09 10.99 -6.87
C ASP A 86 4.96 12.02 -6.70
N LEU A 87 4.51 12.21 -5.46
CA LEU A 87 3.58 13.22 -4.98
C LEU A 87 4.23 14.03 -3.84
N GLY A 88 5.53 14.34 -3.96
CA GLY A 88 6.30 15.15 -3.00
C GLY A 88 6.77 14.34 -1.79
N ALA A 89 6.21 14.61 -0.61
CA ALA A 89 6.52 13.87 0.62
C ALA A 89 6.13 12.37 0.54
N LEU A 90 5.32 12.02 -0.47
CA LEU A 90 4.85 10.68 -0.76
C LEU A 90 5.35 10.22 -2.14
N LYS A 91 6.39 9.39 -2.15
CA LYS A 91 7.01 8.84 -3.35
C LYS A 91 7.48 7.41 -3.12
N GLY A 92 7.74 6.68 -4.20
CA GLY A 92 8.19 5.28 -4.12
C GLY A 92 7.94 4.51 -5.40
N ALA A 93 7.98 3.19 -5.28
CA ALA A 93 7.64 2.27 -6.37
C ALA A 93 6.95 1.01 -5.83
N VAL A 94 6.19 0.36 -6.69
CA VAL A 94 5.66 -1.00 -6.47
C VAL A 94 5.84 -1.81 -7.75
N GLY A 95 5.97 -3.12 -7.62
CA GLY A 95 6.11 -3.99 -8.79
C GLY A 95 5.84 -5.46 -8.51
N TYR A 96 5.83 -6.22 -9.59
CA TYR A 96 5.64 -7.66 -9.60
C TYR A 96 6.52 -8.27 -10.69
N ASP A 97 7.43 -9.16 -10.29
CA ASP A 97 8.42 -9.76 -11.20
C ASP A 97 7.90 -10.99 -11.97
N GLY A 98 6.65 -11.39 -11.71
CA GLY A 98 6.02 -12.60 -12.23
C GLY A 98 5.81 -13.69 -11.16
N ALA A 99 6.42 -13.53 -9.99
CA ALA A 99 6.28 -14.42 -8.83
C ALA A 99 6.17 -13.65 -7.50
N THR A 100 7.02 -12.63 -7.30
CA THR A 100 7.18 -11.88 -6.06
C THR A 100 6.67 -10.44 -6.23
N PRO A 101 5.65 -10.01 -5.47
CA PRO A 101 5.33 -8.60 -5.35
C PRO A 101 6.32 -7.90 -4.44
N TRP A 102 6.58 -6.62 -4.73
CA TRP A 102 7.50 -5.83 -3.95
C TRP A 102 7.09 -4.36 -3.89
N SER A 103 7.57 -3.69 -2.84
CA SER A 103 7.43 -2.25 -2.63
C SER A 103 8.81 -1.58 -2.48
N GLN A 104 8.85 -0.28 -2.72
CA GLN A 104 9.96 0.62 -2.43
C GLN A 104 9.40 1.91 -1.83
N ASP A 105 9.84 2.26 -0.63
CA ASP A 105 9.35 3.44 0.08
C ASP A 105 10.09 4.74 -0.30
N ALA A 106 9.72 5.86 0.34
CA ALA A 106 10.27 7.18 0.05
C ALA A 106 11.78 7.35 0.37
N SER A 107 12.35 6.45 1.19
CA SER A 107 13.80 6.35 1.46
C SER A 107 14.54 5.49 0.43
N GLY A 108 13.82 4.91 -0.53
CA GLY A 108 14.36 4.00 -1.54
C GLY A 108 14.58 2.58 -1.04
N GLN A 109 14.26 2.28 0.22
CA GLN A 109 14.33 0.93 0.78
C GLN A 109 13.29 0.03 0.11
N SER A 110 13.74 -1.12 -0.41
CA SER A 110 12.91 -2.07 -1.16
C SER A 110 12.68 -3.36 -0.39
N ARG A 111 11.48 -3.92 -0.52
CA ARG A 111 11.05 -5.11 0.22
C ARG A 111 10.15 -6.02 -0.61
N ALA A 112 10.34 -7.33 -0.49
CA ALA A 112 9.39 -8.31 -1.00
C ALA A 112 8.14 -8.38 -0.09
N GLU A 113 6.96 -8.21 -0.68
CA GLU A 113 5.69 -8.26 0.04
C GLU A 113 5.25 -9.71 0.21
N THR A 114 5.29 -10.19 1.46
CA THR A 114 5.17 -11.61 1.80
C THR A 114 3.92 -11.97 2.60
N ALA A 115 3.23 -10.99 3.19
CA ALA A 115 1.92 -11.18 3.82
C ALA A 115 0.85 -11.60 2.81
N ASP A 116 -0.02 -12.53 3.21
CA ASP A 116 -0.99 -13.18 2.34
C ASP A 116 -1.89 -12.18 1.61
N GLY A 117 -2.45 -11.20 2.33
CA GLY A 117 -3.28 -10.16 1.73
C GLY A 117 -2.56 -9.33 0.65
N ALA A 118 -1.24 -9.11 0.78
CA ALA A 118 -0.46 -8.43 -0.25
C ALA A 118 -0.18 -9.33 -1.46
N ARG A 119 0.10 -10.62 -1.23
CA ARG A 119 0.30 -11.62 -2.29
C ARG A 119 -0.98 -11.83 -3.10
N GLU A 120 -2.14 -11.96 -2.44
CA GLU A 120 -3.43 -12.16 -3.10
C GLU A 120 -3.86 -10.93 -3.92
N LEU A 121 -3.63 -9.70 -3.42
CA LEU A 121 -3.88 -8.48 -4.18
C LEU A 121 -2.93 -8.34 -5.38
N ALA A 122 -1.67 -8.79 -5.26
CA ALA A 122 -0.74 -8.84 -6.38
C ALA A 122 -1.17 -9.86 -7.45
N VAL A 123 -1.70 -11.02 -7.05
CA VAL A 123 -2.30 -11.99 -7.99
C VAL A 123 -3.48 -11.36 -8.73
N ASN A 124 -4.36 -10.64 -8.03
CA ASN A 124 -5.47 -9.91 -8.65
C ASN A 124 -4.99 -8.85 -9.65
N ALA A 125 -4.02 -8.02 -9.27
CA ALA A 125 -3.43 -7.03 -10.15
C ALA A 125 -2.79 -7.67 -11.39
N ALA A 126 -1.96 -8.71 -11.21
CA ALA A 126 -1.32 -9.41 -12.30
C ALA A 126 -2.32 -10.15 -13.22
N TYR A 127 -3.46 -10.62 -12.69
CA TYR A 127 -4.56 -11.21 -13.45
C TYR A 127 -5.27 -10.18 -14.33
N ARG A 128 -5.45 -8.94 -13.83
CA ARG A 128 -5.97 -7.81 -14.62
C ARG A 128 -4.97 -7.32 -15.64
N ASP A 129 -3.71 -7.15 -15.26
CA ASP A 129 -2.62 -6.70 -16.14
C ASP A 129 -2.43 -7.61 -17.37
N ARG A 130 -2.62 -8.93 -17.20
CA ARG A 130 -2.57 -9.90 -18.31
C ARG A 130 -3.89 -10.07 -19.07
N LEU A 131 -4.96 -9.37 -18.65
CA LEU A 131 -6.34 -9.47 -19.18
C LEU A 131 -6.92 -10.89 -19.15
N ALA A 132 -6.59 -11.70 -18.13
CA ALA A 132 -6.94 -13.14 -18.11
C ALA A 132 -8.45 -13.44 -18.05
N PHE A 133 -9.29 -12.43 -17.75
CA PHE A 133 -10.75 -12.55 -17.87
C PHE A 133 -11.22 -12.76 -19.33
N TRP A 134 -10.42 -12.32 -20.31
CA TRP A 134 -10.62 -12.59 -21.74
C TRP A 134 -9.67 -13.64 -22.32
N TYR A 135 -8.53 -13.81 -21.68
CA TYR A 135 -7.46 -14.72 -22.09
C TYR A 135 -7.27 -15.79 -21.01
N PRO A 136 -8.21 -16.77 -20.88
CA PRO A 136 -8.20 -17.73 -19.79
C PRO A 136 -6.92 -18.58 -19.76
N GLU A 137 -6.21 -18.71 -20.88
CA GLU A 137 -4.90 -19.38 -20.95
C GLU A 137 -3.80 -18.64 -20.17
N ARG A 138 -3.99 -17.35 -19.86
CA ARG A 138 -3.03 -16.53 -19.10
C ARG A 138 -3.26 -16.59 -17.59
N GLY A 139 -4.41 -17.06 -17.13
CA GLY A 139 -4.71 -17.18 -15.70
C GLY A 139 -6.08 -17.79 -15.41
N ALA A 140 -6.10 -18.81 -14.55
CA ALA A 140 -7.33 -19.42 -14.07
C ALA A 140 -8.04 -18.52 -13.05
N ALA A 141 -9.37 -18.46 -13.14
CA ALA A 141 -10.25 -17.83 -12.16
C ALA A 141 -11.61 -18.53 -12.15
N GLU A 142 -12.27 -18.51 -11.01
CA GLU A 142 -13.73 -18.68 -10.95
C GLU A 142 -14.37 -17.38 -11.47
N ILE A 143 -15.35 -17.49 -12.38
CA ILE A 143 -16.06 -16.35 -12.96
C ILE A 143 -17.56 -16.63 -12.88
N VAL A 144 -18.30 -15.76 -12.19
CA VAL A 144 -19.72 -15.94 -11.86
C VAL A 144 -20.51 -14.67 -12.18
N TYR A 145 -21.63 -14.79 -12.88
CA TYR A 145 -22.56 -13.66 -13.02
C TYR A 145 -23.33 -13.46 -11.71
N ARG A 146 -23.26 -12.24 -11.16
CA ARG A 146 -23.93 -11.88 -9.90
C ARG A 146 -25.39 -11.46 -10.12
N GLY A 147 -25.67 -10.76 -11.21
CA GLY A 147 -26.94 -10.07 -11.45
C GLY A 147 -26.74 -8.64 -11.97
N ILE A 148 -27.85 -7.94 -12.17
CA ILE A 148 -27.88 -6.53 -12.56
C ILE A 148 -27.73 -5.65 -11.31
N ALA A 149 -26.96 -4.57 -11.41
CA ALA A 149 -26.91 -3.50 -10.43
C ALA A 149 -27.23 -2.14 -11.07
N GLU A 150 -27.89 -1.26 -10.33
CA GLU A 150 -28.14 0.11 -10.76
C GLU A 150 -27.21 1.06 -10.00
N ALA A 151 -26.53 1.96 -10.72
CA ALA A 151 -25.65 2.98 -10.15
C ALA A 151 -25.54 4.17 -11.11
N ASP A 152 -25.35 5.38 -10.59
CA ASP A 152 -25.02 6.58 -11.38
C ASP A 152 -25.98 6.87 -12.58
N GLY A 153 -27.22 6.36 -12.53
CA GLY A 153 -28.23 6.49 -13.59
C GLY A 153 -28.19 5.42 -14.69
N ALA A 154 -27.30 4.42 -14.59
CA ALA A 154 -27.13 3.32 -15.55
C ALA A 154 -27.35 1.95 -14.90
N GLN A 155 -27.57 0.93 -15.74
CA GLN A 155 -27.64 -0.47 -15.32
C GLN A 155 -26.38 -1.23 -15.73
N PHE A 156 -25.86 -2.08 -14.83
CA PHE A 156 -24.62 -2.84 -15.02
C PHE A 156 -24.86 -4.33 -14.84
N ASP A 157 -24.35 -5.14 -15.76
CA ASP A 157 -24.14 -6.56 -15.54
C ASP A 157 -22.90 -6.76 -14.67
N VAL A 158 -23.08 -7.34 -13.48
CA VAL A 158 -22.00 -7.53 -12.51
C VAL A 158 -21.42 -8.93 -12.63
N VAL A 159 -20.14 -9.01 -12.99
CA VAL A 159 -19.36 -10.25 -13.07
C VAL A 159 -18.39 -10.33 -11.91
N ARG A 160 -18.49 -11.40 -11.12
CA ARG A 160 -17.58 -11.74 -10.01
C ARG A 160 -16.43 -12.58 -10.54
N ILE A 161 -15.21 -12.24 -10.15
CA ILE A 161 -13.99 -12.93 -10.56
C ILE A 161 -13.13 -13.22 -9.34
N THR A 162 -12.78 -14.48 -9.13
CA THR A 162 -11.84 -14.93 -8.10
C THR A 162 -10.66 -15.63 -8.78
N PRO A 163 -9.53 -14.93 -9.01
CA PRO A 163 -8.32 -15.54 -9.55
C PRO A 163 -7.79 -16.65 -8.64
N GLN A 164 -7.17 -17.68 -9.22
CA GLN A 164 -6.52 -18.74 -8.44
C GLN A 164 -5.37 -18.16 -7.59
N GLY A 165 -5.50 -18.22 -6.26
CA GLY A 165 -4.55 -17.61 -5.32
C GLY A 165 -4.71 -16.10 -5.14
N GLY A 166 -5.78 -15.51 -5.69
CA GLY A 166 -6.18 -14.13 -5.48
C GLY A 166 -7.45 -13.99 -4.63
N ARG A 167 -8.02 -12.79 -4.62
CA ARG A 167 -9.27 -12.45 -3.92
C ARG A 167 -10.40 -12.14 -4.90
N LEU A 168 -11.64 -12.30 -4.44
CA LEU A 168 -12.81 -11.85 -5.19
C LEU A 168 -12.73 -10.34 -5.50
N PHE A 169 -12.89 -10.00 -6.78
CA PHE A 169 -13.23 -8.67 -7.25
C PHE A 169 -14.46 -8.73 -8.18
N GLU A 170 -15.13 -7.60 -8.39
CA GLU A 170 -16.25 -7.47 -9.31
C GLU A 170 -15.90 -6.53 -10.47
N LEU A 171 -16.26 -6.90 -11.70
CA LEU A 171 -16.29 -6.02 -12.86
C LEU A 171 -17.76 -5.70 -13.18
N TRP A 172 -18.05 -4.42 -13.40
CA TRP A 172 -19.40 -3.92 -13.67
C TRP A 172 -19.45 -3.43 -15.11
N ALA A 173 -20.09 -4.21 -15.98
CA ALA A 173 -20.23 -3.91 -17.40
C ALA A 173 -21.54 -3.16 -17.65
N ASN A 174 -21.48 -1.91 -18.11
CA ASN A 174 -22.66 -1.10 -18.42
C ASN A 174 -23.47 -1.75 -19.54
N ARG A 175 -24.80 -1.86 -19.38
CA ARG A 175 -25.67 -2.63 -20.29
C ARG A 175 -25.96 -1.92 -21.61
N ASP A 176 -25.85 -0.60 -21.66
CA ASP A 176 -26.08 0.19 -22.88
C ASP A 176 -24.82 0.31 -23.74
N THR A 177 -23.65 0.34 -23.10
CA THR A 177 -22.36 0.59 -23.75
C THR A 177 -21.49 -0.67 -23.86
N HIS A 178 -21.82 -1.72 -23.08
CA HIS A 178 -21.04 -2.95 -22.82
C HIS A 178 -19.67 -2.71 -22.16
N LEU A 179 -19.42 -1.51 -21.63
CA LEU A 179 -18.11 -1.12 -21.11
C LEU A 179 -17.93 -1.54 -19.67
N ILE A 180 -16.74 -2.01 -19.30
CA ILE A 180 -16.37 -2.13 -17.89
C ILE A 180 -16.07 -0.71 -17.38
N GLU A 181 -17.04 -0.11 -16.70
CA GLU A 181 -16.95 1.28 -16.21
C GLU A 181 -16.67 1.34 -14.71
N ARG A 182 -16.71 0.20 -14.01
CA ARG A 182 -16.48 0.13 -12.56
C ARG A 182 -15.87 -1.21 -12.13
N LEU A 183 -14.97 -1.13 -11.15
CA LEU A 183 -14.36 -2.28 -10.46
C LEU A 183 -14.60 -2.15 -8.95
N LEU A 184 -14.93 -3.26 -8.27
CA LEU A 184 -14.92 -3.37 -6.82
C LEU A 184 -13.91 -4.42 -6.37
N GLU A 185 -13.04 -4.08 -5.43
CA GLU A 185 -12.05 -4.99 -4.84
C GLU A 185 -12.04 -4.85 -3.32
N ARG A 186 -12.17 -5.96 -2.58
CA ARG A 186 -12.11 -5.93 -1.11
C ARG A 186 -10.66 -5.96 -0.62
N ASP A 187 -10.21 -4.82 -0.16
CA ASP A 187 -8.91 -4.57 0.42
C ASP A 187 -8.95 -4.80 1.95
N ALA A 188 -8.63 -6.02 2.37
CA ALA A 188 -8.72 -6.50 3.75
C ALA A 188 -10.08 -6.19 4.41
N GLN A 189 -10.17 -5.07 5.14
CA GLN A 189 -11.39 -4.63 5.85
C GLN A 189 -12.23 -3.59 5.09
N GLN A 190 -11.71 -2.95 4.04
CA GLN A 190 -12.42 -1.93 3.26
C GLN A 190 -12.69 -2.40 1.83
N THR A 191 -13.67 -1.80 1.15
CA THR A 191 -13.90 -2.03 -0.29
C THR A 191 -13.38 -0.83 -1.07
N ARG A 192 -12.44 -1.04 -1.98
CA ARG A 192 -12.06 -0.06 -3.00
C ARG A 192 -13.06 -0.17 -4.16
N THR A 193 -13.66 0.95 -4.55
CA THR A 193 -14.39 1.08 -5.80
C THR A 193 -13.58 1.96 -6.74
N GLU A 194 -13.31 1.50 -7.95
CA GLU A 194 -12.80 2.33 -9.04
C GLU A 194 -13.92 2.63 -10.03
N HIS A 195 -14.06 3.90 -10.42
CA HIS A 195 -14.89 4.35 -11.53
C HIS A 195 -13.98 4.73 -12.71
N TYR A 196 -14.22 4.12 -13.86
CA TYR A 196 -13.51 4.38 -15.11
C TYR A 196 -14.34 5.33 -15.98
N MET A 197 -13.70 6.39 -16.48
CA MET A 197 -14.37 7.53 -17.12
C MET A 197 -13.50 8.12 -18.24
N ASP A 198 -14.10 9.01 -19.05
CA ASP A 198 -13.41 9.75 -20.12
C ASP A 198 -12.63 8.80 -21.04
N PHE A 199 -13.36 7.90 -21.68
CA PHE A 199 -12.76 6.86 -22.48
C PHE A 199 -12.38 7.36 -23.87
N ARG A 200 -11.17 7.02 -24.31
CA ARG A 200 -10.61 7.51 -25.58
C ARG A 200 -9.88 6.41 -26.36
N PRO A 201 -9.84 6.48 -27.70
CA PRO A 201 -9.14 5.50 -28.52
C PRO A 201 -7.62 5.65 -28.45
N VAL A 202 -6.93 4.52 -28.26
CA VAL A 202 -5.48 4.37 -28.27
C VAL A 202 -5.15 3.09 -29.02
N GLN A 203 -4.45 3.20 -30.16
CA GLN A 203 -3.99 2.04 -30.96
C GLN A 203 -5.09 1.00 -31.30
N GLY A 204 -6.32 1.47 -31.55
CA GLY A 204 -7.46 0.62 -31.96
C GLY A 204 -8.23 -0.03 -30.81
N VAL A 205 -7.73 0.08 -29.59
CA VAL A 205 -8.50 -0.18 -28.36
C VAL A 205 -8.93 1.16 -27.75
N GLN A 206 -9.77 1.15 -26.72
CA GLN A 206 -10.05 2.36 -25.96
C GLN A 206 -9.65 2.22 -24.49
N ILE A 207 -9.52 3.34 -23.78
CA ILE A 207 -8.90 3.40 -22.44
C ILE A 207 -9.56 4.50 -21.62
N PRO A 208 -9.80 4.33 -20.31
CA PRO A 208 -10.22 5.41 -19.43
C PRO A 208 -9.06 6.38 -19.21
N PHE A 209 -9.22 7.63 -19.68
CA PHE A 209 -8.26 8.69 -19.37
C PHE A 209 -8.50 9.30 -17.99
N ARG A 210 -9.56 8.91 -17.28
CA ARG A 210 -9.84 9.34 -15.91
C ARG A 210 -10.32 8.16 -15.06
N VAL A 211 -9.70 7.97 -13.91
CA VAL A 211 -10.08 6.95 -12.91
C VAL A 211 -10.29 7.61 -11.56
N ARG A 212 -11.42 7.33 -10.89
CA ARG A 212 -11.66 7.73 -9.49
C ARG A 212 -11.71 6.49 -8.61
N SER A 213 -10.73 6.32 -7.75
CA SER A 213 -10.71 5.29 -6.69
C SER A 213 -11.28 5.89 -5.40
N THR A 214 -12.25 5.20 -4.80
CA THR A 214 -12.94 5.61 -3.57
C THR A 214 -13.07 4.45 -2.59
N ARG A 215 -13.15 4.77 -1.29
CA ARG A 215 -13.49 3.84 -0.21
C ARG A 215 -14.73 4.27 0.58
N GLY A 216 -15.52 5.20 0.02
CA GLY A 216 -16.81 5.64 0.58
C GLY A 216 -16.84 7.07 1.14
N ASP A 217 -15.68 7.71 1.36
CA ASP A 217 -15.58 9.13 1.70
C ASP A 217 -14.92 9.90 0.52
N PRO A 218 -15.69 10.71 -0.24
CA PRO A 218 -15.20 11.47 -1.39
C PRO A 218 -14.01 12.40 -1.11
N LYS A 219 -13.80 12.78 0.16
CA LYS A 219 -12.67 13.61 0.59
C LYS A 219 -11.31 12.95 0.39
N TYR A 220 -11.27 11.62 0.52
CA TYR A 220 -10.06 10.82 0.37
C TYR A 220 -10.02 10.07 -0.97
N ASP A 221 -10.89 10.43 -1.92
CA ASP A 221 -10.88 9.87 -3.25
C ASP A 221 -9.54 10.14 -3.94
N GLU A 222 -9.06 9.12 -4.64
CA GLU A 222 -7.89 9.15 -5.48
C GLU A 222 -8.35 9.40 -6.92
N LEU A 223 -7.85 10.47 -7.53
CA LEU A 223 -8.07 10.78 -8.93
C LEU A 223 -6.79 10.50 -9.71
N VAL A 224 -6.90 9.68 -10.76
CA VAL A 224 -5.84 9.43 -11.73
C VAL A 224 -6.29 9.93 -13.10
N VAL A 225 -5.43 10.68 -13.77
CA VAL A 225 -5.64 11.16 -15.15
C VAL A 225 -4.51 10.64 -16.02
N VAL A 226 -4.83 10.06 -17.17
CA VAL A 226 -3.83 9.56 -18.12
C VAL A 226 -3.29 10.71 -18.95
N ASP A 227 -2.00 10.99 -18.82
CA ASP A 227 -1.30 12.00 -19.62
C ASP A 227 -0.82 11.40 -20.95
N ALA A 228 -0.33 10.15 -20.90
CA ALA A 228 0.05 9.37 -22.06
C ALA A 228 -0.09 7.86 -21.78
N ILE A 229 -0.48 7.09 -22.78
CA ILE A 229 -0.45 5.62 -22.76
C ILE A 229 -0.11 5.09 -24.15
N GLU A 230 0.79 4.12 -24.19
CA GLU A 230 1.28 3.47 -25.40
C GLU A 230 1.39 1.96 -25.16
N TYR A 231 1.04 1.18 -26.18
CA TYR A 231 1.12 -0.27 -26.20
C TYR A 231 2.21 -0.76 -27.15
N ASN A 232 2.74 -1.95 -26.86
CA ASN A 232 3.80 -2.61 -27.63
C ASN A 232 5.13 -1.86 -27.67
N LYS A 233 5.37 -0.98 -26.69
CA LYS A 233 6.72 -0.49 -26.35
C LYS A 233 7.63 -1.68 -25.98
N PRO A 234 8.87 -1.74 -26.50
CA PRO A 234 9.87 -2.69 -26.01
C PRO A 234 10.10 -2.51 -24.50
N LEU A 235 10.34 -3.62 -23.79
CA LEU A 235 10.63 -3.64 -22.36
C LEU A 235 12.14 -3.65 -22.06
N ASP A 236 12.96 -3.24 -23.04
CA ASP A 236 14.41 -3.21 -22.93
C ASP A 236 14.84 -2.26 -21.79
N GLY A 237 15.62 -2.79 -20.85
CA GLY A 237 16.06 -2.05 -19.66
C GLY A 237 15.01 -1.91 -18.54
N ILE A 238 13.80 -2.46 -18.70
CA ILE A 238 12.76 -2.42 -17.66
C ILE A 238 12.98 -3.55 -16.65
N ALA A 239 13.55 -3.21 -15.50
CA ALA A 239 13.71 -4.12 -14.37
C ALA A 239 12.41 -4.24 -13.55
N PHE A 240 11.68 -5.34 -13.75
CA PHE A 240 10.50 -5.70 -12.95
C PHE A 240 10.83 -6.39 -11.62
N GLY A 241 12.07 -6.81 -11.43
CA GLY A 241 12.56 -7.43 -10.18
C GLY A 241 12.66 -6.45 -9.03
N LEU A 242 12.68 -6.98 -7.80
CA LEU A 242 12.97 -6.23 -6.58
C LEU A 242 14.25 -5.38 -6.75
N PRO A 243 14.19 -4.04 -6.60
CA PRO A 243 15.38 -3.19 -6.68
C PRO A 243 16.41 -3.53 -5.61
N ALA A 244 17.69 -3.34 -5.92
CA ALA A 244 18.75 -3.43 -4.93
C ALA A 244 18.55 -2.36 -3.83
N PRO A 245 18.88 -2.66 -2.55
CA PRO A 245 18.79 -1.68 -1.48
C PRO A 245 19.57 -0.39 -1.78
N PRO A 246 19.11 0.77 -1.30
CA PRO A 246 19.80 2.03 -1.50
C PRO A 246 21.10 2.06 -0.69
N ARG A 247 21.92 3.09 -0.93
CA ARG A 247 23.00 3.41 0.02
C ARG A 247 22.39 3.76 1.38
N PRO A 248 23.05 3.44 2.51
CA PRO A 248 22.63 3.91 3.82
C PRO A 248 22.37 5.43 3.85
N ASP A 249 21.18 5.79 4.31
CA ASP A 249 20.73 7.15 4.62
C ASP A 249 20.90 7.48 6.11
N PHE A 250 21.85 6.80 6.75
CA PHE A 250 22.17 6.93 8.15
C PHE A 250 23.68 6.99 8.38
N THR A 251 24.07 7.65 9.46
CA THR A 251 25.45 7.65 9.99
C THR A 251 25.45 7.02 11.38
N PHE A 252 26.28 6.00 11.57
CA PHE A 252 26.54 5.39 12.87
C PHE A 252 27.78 6.03 13.53
N PRO A 253 27.83 6.21 14.87
CA PRO A 253 29.00 6.80 15.53
C PRO A 253 30.31 6.07 15.23
N ALA A 254 31.31 6.81 14.76
CA ALA A 254 32.59 6.26 14.33
C ALA A 254 33.28 5.45 15.44
N GLY A 255 33.76 4.25 15.09
CA GLY A 255 34.45 3.35 16.02
C GLY A 255 33.53 2.65 17.04
N ARG A 256 32.20 2.77 16.92
CA ARG A 256 31.22 2.04 17.75
C ARG A 256 30.59 0.90 16.95
N ALA A 257 30.54 -0.30 17.52
CA ALA A 257 29.76 -1.42 16.98
C ALA A 257 28.30 -1.45 17.50
N LEU A 258 28.04 -0.71 18.59
CA LEU A 258 26.70 -0.54 19.17
C LEU A 258 26.54 0.82 19.85
N VAL A 259 25.29 1.23 20.02
CA VAL A 259 24.85 2.42 20.76
C VAL A 259 23.74 1.99 21.72
N GLU A 260 23.89 2.32 23.00
CA GLU A 260 22.85 2.10 24.01
C GLU A 260 22.02 3.38 24.21
N VAL A 261 20.70 3.25 24.08
CA VAL A 261 19.75 4.35 24.25
C VAL A 261 18.87 4.03 25.45
N PRO A 262 18.83 4.88 26.50
CA PRO A 262 17.90 4.69 27.60
C PRO A 262 16.45 4.89 27.13
N PHE A 263 15.55 4.04 27.59
CA PHE A 263 14.11 4.25 27.44
C PHE A 263 13.40 4.33 28.80
N GLU A 264 12.26 4.99 28.80
CA GLU A 264 11.27 4.94 29.87
C GLU A 264 10.19 3.92 29.50
N VAL A 265 9.58 3.25 30.49
CA VAL A 265 8.42 2.35 30.25
C VAL A 265 7.22 2.93 30.96
N HIS A 266 6.21 3.33 30.19
CA HIS A 266 4.91 3.75 30.73
C HIS A 266 3.84 2.82 30.15
N ASN A 267 3.03 2.22 31.02
CA ASN A 267 1.90 1.34 30.68
C ASN A 267 2.11 0.24 29.62
N GLY A 268 3.36 -0.18 29.41
CA GLY A 268 3.79 -1.21 28.45
C GLY A 268 4.54 -0.66 27.24
N HIS A 269 4.33 0.61 26.89
CA HIS A 269 5.01 1.30 25.81
C HIS A 269 6.41 1.78 26.19
N LEU A 270 7.30 1.81 25.21
CA LEU A 270 8.68 2.27 25.34
C LEU A 270 8.79 3.71 24.87
N PHE A 271 9.47 4.57 25.62
CA PHE A 271 9.70 5.97 25.26
C PHE A 271 11.19 6.30 25.21
N VAL A 272 11.66 6.77 24.06
CA VAL A 272 13.07 7.18 23.84
C VAL A 272 13.17 8.70 23.71
N ARG A 273 14.40 9.21 23.89
CA ARG A 273 14.74 10.62 23.66
C ARG A 273 15.48 10.76 22.32
N VAL A 274 14.98 11.63 21.45
CA VAL A 274 15.58 11.90 20.12
C VAL A 274 15.77 13.40 19.89
N MET A 275 16.70 13.77 19.00
CA MET A 275 16.78 15.12 18.45
C MET A 275 16.20 15.13 17.03
N LEU A 276 15.49 16.20 16.67
CA LEU A 276 14.89 16.40 15.35
C LEU A 276 15.36 17.76 14.82
N ASN A 277 16.02 17.77 13.65
CA ASN A 277 16.67 18.96 13.07
C ASN A 277 17.54 19.73 14.08
N GLY A 278 18.26 19.00 14.95
CA GLY A 278 19.13 19.57 15.99
C GLY A 278 18.41 20.15 17.22
N LYS A 279 17.07 20.12 17.26
CA LYS A 279 16.25 20.52 18.41
C LYS A 279 15.85 19.29 19.24
N GLY A 280 15.59 19.46 20.54
CA GLY A 280 15.20 18.40 21.46
C GLY A 280 15.91 18.50 22.82
N PRO A 281 15.97 17.42 23.61
CA PRO A 281 15.49 16.07 23.31
C PRO A 281 13.97 15.92 23.42
N PHE A 282 13.34 15.40 22.37
CA PHE A 282 11.92 15.07 22.33
C PHE A 282 11.65 13.67 22.90
N ARG A 283 10.60 13.50 23.71
CA ARG A 283 10.09 12.18 24.12
C ARG A 283 9.27 11.60 22.97
N MET A 284 9.69 10.47 22.42
CA MET A 284 8.97 9.75 21.36
C MET A 284 8.62 8.35 21.84
N LEU A 285 7.42 7.86 21.53
CA LEU A 285 7.09 6.45 21.68
C LEU A 285 7.88 5.64 20.63
N LEU A 286 8.46 4.50 21.03
CA LEU A 286 9.20 3.59 20.16
C LEU A 286 8.28 2.46 19.66
N ASP A 287 7.85 2.56 18.41
CA ASP A 287 6.83 1.72 17.77
C ASP A 287 7.43 0.88 16.63
N SER A 288 7.41 -0.45 16.77
CA SER A 288 7.96 -1.37 15.77
C SER A 288 7.18 -1.44 14.45
N GLY A 289 5.87 -1.13 14.47
CA GLY A 289 5.02 -1.12 13.28
C GLY A 289 4.61 0.28 12.80
N GLY A 290 4.72 1.28 13.66
CA GLY A 290 4.35 2.67 13.40
C GLY A 290 5.28 3.37 12.42
N VAL A 291 4.68 4.10 11.48
CA VAL A 291 5.41 5.15 10.76
C VAL A 291 5.90 6.22 11.74
N ASN A 292 6.89 7.00 11.33
CA ASN A 292 7.28 8.19 12.06
C ASN A 292 6.09 9.17 12.17
N VAL A 293 5.76 9.61 13.40
CA VAL A 293 4.67 10.56 13.70
C VAL A 293 5.21 11.74 14.50
N LEU A 294 4.73 12.94 14.20
CA LEU A 294 4.91 14.15 15.00
C LEU A 294 3.54 14.66 15.47
N MET A 295 3.46 15.07 16.73
CA MET A 295 2.33 15.86 17.23
C MET A 295 2.36 17.27 16.57
N PRO A 296 1.20 17.90 16.28
CA PRO A 296 1.16 19.26 15.71
C PRO A 296 1.99 20.29 16.50
N LYS A 297 1.98 20.22 17.83
CA LYS A 297 2.77 21.07 18.73
C LYS A 297 4.29 20.91 18.50
N ALA A 298 4.75 19.68 18.25
CA ALA A 298 6.15 19.40 18.00
C ALA A 298 6.57 19.85 16.59
N ALA A 299 5.76 19.57 15.56
CA ALA A 299 5.98 20.08 14.20
C ALA A 299 6.07 21.62 14.17
N ALA A 300 5.17 22.32 14.88
CA ALA A 300 5.20 23.77 15.01
C ALA A 300 6.47 24.29 15.72
N ALA A 301 6.93 23.65 16.79
CA ALA A 301 8.18 24.01 17.48
C ALA A 301 9.43 23.76 16.62
N LEU A 302 9.38 22.78 15.72
CA LEU A 302 10.42 22.55 14.72
C LEU A 302 10.40 23.60 13.60
N GLY A 303 9.25 24.23 13.35
CA GLY A 303 9.02 25.16 12.22
C GLY A 303 8.57 24.45 10.95
N LEU A 304 8.11 23.21 11.07
CA LEU A 304 7.72 22.34 9.98
C LEU A 304 6.27 22.60 9.55
N LYS A 305 6.01 22.48 8.26
CA LYS A 305 4.67 22.56 7.67
C LYS A 305 4.24 21.17 7.23
N ALA A 306 2.98 20.84 7.47
CA ALA A 306 2.38 19.60 7.00
C ALA A 306 1.66 19.84 5.65
N GLU A 307 1.78 18.88 4.74
CA GLU A 307 1.21 18.89 3.39
C GLU A 307 0.26 17.70 3.21
N GLY A 308 -0.84 17.90 2.50
CA GLY A 308 -1.90 16.91 2.37
C GLY A 308 -2.78 16.74 3.61
N ALA A 309 -3.82 15.92 3.47
CA ALA A 309 -4.87 15.64 4.44
C ALA A 309 -5.32 14.18 4.27
N LEU A 310 -4.40 13.24 4.44
CA LEU A 310 -4.62 11.80 4.27
C LEU A 310 -5.53 11.24 5.38
N PRO A 311 -6.29 10.16 5.12
CA PRO A 311 -7.11 9.53 6.15
C PRO A 311 -6.23 8.88 7.22
N GLY A 312 -6.38 9.32 8.46
CA GLY A 312 -5.73 8.73 9.62
C GLY A 312 -6.27 7.33 9.89
N ALA A 313 -5.35 6.37 9.99
CA ALA A 313 -5.64 5.03 10.48
C ALA A 313 -5.10 4.90 11.91
N GLY A 314 -6.00 4.92 12.89
CA GLY A 314 -5.73 4.64 14.30
C GLY A 314 -6.84 3.78 14.88
N SER A 315 -6.59 3.16 16.04
CA SER A 315 -7.55 2.26 16.73
C SER A 315 -8.67 3.00 17.48
N GLY A 316 -9.07 4.18 17.01
CA GLY A 316 -10.05 5.06 17.65
C GLY A 316 -11.15 5.51 16.70
N GLU A 317 -12.30 5.90 17.24
CA GLU A 317 -13.59 6.06 16.54
C GLU A 317 -13.70 7.27 15.58
N ALA A 318 -12.60 8.00 15.32
CA ALA A 318 -12.59 9.14 14.41
C ALA A 318 -11.38 9.11 13.46
N GLN A 319 -11.65 9.19 12.15
CA GLN A 319 -10.61 9.44 11.15
C GLN A 319 -10.14 10.90 11.26
N GLN A 320 -8.95 11.12 11.83
CA GLN A 320 -8.31 12.41 11.78
C GLN A 320 -7.68 12.65 10.39
N GLU A 321 -7.67 13.90 9.92
CA GLU A 321 -6.79 14.29 8.82
C GLU A 321 -5.32 14.19 9.24
N VAL A 322 -4.49 13.68 8.34
CA VAL A 322 -3.05 13.54 8.58
C VAL A 322 -2.28 14.17 7.44
N GLY A 323 -1.56 15.26 7.74
CA GLY A 323 -0.58 15.83 6.82
C GLY A 323 0.78 15.14 6.93
N LEU A 324 1.60 15.25 5.90
CA LEU A 324 2.98 14.76 5.86
C LEU A 324 3.95 15.93 5.99
N THR A 325 5.08 15.72 6.66
CA THR A 325 6.17 16.70 6.71
C THR A 325 7.53 16.00 6.61
N MET A 326 8.58 16.75 6.26
CA MET A 326 9.94 16.23 6.13
C MET A 326 10.79 16.65 7.34
N VAL A 327 11.50 15.71 7.94
CA VAL A 327 12.51 15.97 8.97
C VAL A 327 13.87 15.62 8.38
N ASP A 328 14.70 16.62 8.15
CA ASP A 328 16.02 16.46 7.54
C ASP A 328 16.96 15.57 8.35
N ARG A 329 16.85 15.61 9.68
CA ARG A 329 17.77 14.90 10.59
C ARG A 329 17.07 14.39 11.85
N LEU A 330 16.86 13.08 11.92
CA LEU A 330 16.50 12.34 13.14
C LEU A 330 17.78 11.83 13.80
N GLU A 331 18.00 12.13 15.08
CA GLU A 331 19.16 11.63 15.83
C GLU A 331 18.74 10.90 17.12
N VAL A 332 19.27 9.70 17.34
CA VAL A 332 19.02 8.87 18.51
C VAL A 332 20.32 8.24 19.01
N GLY A 333 20.76 8.58 20.22
CA GLY A 333 22.04 8.10 20.79
C GLY A 333 23.30 8.45 19.98
N GLY A 334 23.23 9.46 19.10
CA GLY A 334 24.29 9.82 18.16
C GLY A 334 24.23 9.08 16.82
N ILE A 335 23.33 8.11 16.64
CA ILE A 335 22.95 7.60 15.31
C ILE A 335 22.12 8.69 14.63
N VAL A 336 22.45 9.00 13.39
CA VAL A 336 21.72 9.98 12.56
C VAL A 336 21.03 9.25 11.42
N VAL A 337 19.76 9.56 11.15
CA VAL A 337 19.02 9.13 9.94
C VAL A 337 18.49 10.39 9.24
N GLU A 338 18.73 10.50 7.94
CA GLU A 338 18.51 11.73 7.17
C GLU A 338 17.20 11.69 6.36
N HIS A 339 16.60 12.85 6.08
CA HIS A 339 15.46 13.03 5.16
C HIS A 339 14.28 12.06 5.40
N GLN A 340 13.75 12.07 6.62
CA GLN A 340 12.68 11.17 7.05
C GLN A 340 11.31 11.86 6.93
N THR A 341 10.36 11.23 6.22
CA THR A 341 8.95 11.67 6.22
C THR A 341 8.30 11.34 7.57
N PHE A 342 7.62 12.33 8.16
CA PHE A 342 6.80 12.19 9.37
C PHE A 342 5.33 12.50 9.07
N ALA A 343 4.43 11.71 9.63
CA ALA A 343 3.00 11.99 9.68
C ALA A 343 2.68 12.99 10.80
N THR A 344 1.83 13.99 10.56
CA THR A 344 1.37 14.93 11.59
C THR A 344 0.00 14.49 12.10
N ILE A 345 -0.06 13.91 13.30
CA ILE A 345 -1.27 13.33 13.90
C ILE A 345 -1.41 13.86 15.33
N ASP A 346 -2.59 14.30 15.75
CA ASP A 346 -2.82 14.67 17.14
C ASP A 346 -3.26 13.45 17.96
N LEU A 347 -2.28 12.84 18.62
CA LEU A 347 -2.51 11.75 19.56
C LEU A 347 -2.46 12.23 21.02
N ALA A 348 -2.43 13.54 21.30
CA ALA A 348 -2.19 14.06 22.65
C ALA A 348 -3.27 13.62 23.65
N ALA A 349 -4.55 13.69 23.27
CA ALA A 349 -5.65 13.24 24.12
C ALA A 349 -5.62 11.72 24.38
N PHE A 350 -5.19 10.94 23.38
CA PHE A 350 -5.00 9.50 23.53
C PHE A 350 -3.85 9.20 24.50
N ILE A 351 -2.66 9.77 24.25
CA ILE A 351 -1.47 9.56 25.10
C ILE A 351 -1.72 10.05 26.53
N GLN A 352 -2.36 11.20 26.74
CA GLN A 352 -2.69 11.67 28.09
C GLN A 352 -3.64 10.72 28.83
N ARG A 353 -4.65 10.18 28.14
CA ARG A 353 -5.63 9.23 28.72
C ARG A 353 -5.01 7.85 29.00
N VAL A 354 -4.10 7.40 28.14
CA VAL A 354 -3.61 6.02 28.10
C VAL A 354 -2.27 5.88 28.84
N GLU A 355 -1.40 6.88 28.77
CA GLU A 355 -0.05 6.90 29.36
C GLU A 355 0.07 7.85 30.56
N GLY A 356 -0.82 8.84 30.67
CA GLY A 356 -0.72 9.90 31.68
C GLY A 356 0.31 11.00 31.35
N LEU A 357 0.82 11.04 30.10
CA LEU A 357 1.90 11.94 29.67
C LEU A 357 1.39 13.06 28.74
N ASP A 358 1.94 14.27 28.90
CA ASP A 358 1.61 15.48 28.14
C ASP A 358 2.76 16.05 27.28
N ASP A 359 3.99 15.51 27.42
CA ASP A 359 5.22 15.95 26.74
C ASP A 359 5.66 15.04 25.57
N VAL A 360 4.89 14.00 25.24
CA VAL A 360 5.19 13.09 24.12
C VAL A 360 5.03 13.85 22.80
N ALA A 361 6.11 13.92 22.03
CA ALA A 361 6.21 14.69 20.80
C ALA A 361 5.80 13.89 19.55
N GLY A 362 5.65 12.56 19.65
CA GLY A 362 5.25 11.70 18.54
C GLY A 362 5.74 10.25 18.68
N LEU A 363 5.82 9.55 17.55
CA LEU A 363 6.27 8.16 17.43
C LEU A 363 7.48 8.08 16.50
N VAL A 364 8.39 7.16 16.79
CA VAL A 364 9.44 6.68 15.86
C VAL A 364 9.56 5.17 16.02
N GLY A 365 10.05 4.46 15.02
CA GLY A 365 10.51 3.09 15.27
C GLY A 365 10.66 2.23 14.02
N TYR A 366 9.63 2.05 13.18
CA TYR A 366 9.76 1.25 11.93
C TYR A 366 10.98 1.68 11.10
N GLU A 367 11.19 2.99 10.94
CA GLU A 367 12.36 3.55 10.26
C GLU A 367 13.69 3.21 10.95
N LEU A 368 13.72 3.02 12.27
CA LEU A 368 14.93 2.56 12.98
C LEU A 368 15.09 1.04 12.84
N PHE A 369 14.05 0.25 13.13
CA PHE A 369 14.11 -1.21 13.11
C PHE A 369 14.36 -1.81 11.71
N LYS A 370 13.91 -1.14 10.63
CA LYS A 370 14.22 -1.58 9.26
C LYS A 370 15.68 -1.32 8.84
N ARG A 371 16.40 -0.46 9.56
CA ARG A 371 17.81 -0.09 9.29
C ARG A 371 18.81 -0.78 10.22
N PHE A 372 18.44 -0.99 11.49
CA PHE A 372 19.33 -1.45 12.54
C PHE A 372 18.85 -2.76 13.17
N PRO A 373 19.75 -3.74 13.40
CA PRO A 373 19.51 -4.75 14.43
C PRO A 373 19.37 -4.06 15.79
N VAL A 374 18.34 -4.42 16.55
CA VAL A 374 18.06 -3.83 17.87
C VAL A 374 17.86 -4.93 18.91
N THR A 375 18.38 -4.73 20.12
CA THR A 375 17.98 -5.48 21.32
C THR A 375 17.24 -4.56 22.29
N LEU A 376 16.07 -4.98 22.76
CA LEU A 376 15.29 -4.28 23.78
C LEU A 376 15.53 -4.94 25.14
N ASP A 377 16.45 -4.41 25.94
CA ASP A 377 16.75 -4.87 27.30
C ASP A 377 15.81 -4.15 28.28
N TYR A 378 14.67 -4.77 28.57
CA TYR A 378 13.67 -4.29 29.53
C TYR A 378 14.18 -4.27 30.98
N ALA A 379 15.17 -5.11 31.33
CA ALA A 379 15.70 -5.18 32.69
C ALA A 379 16.63 -4.01 33.01
N ARG A 380 17.36 -3.50 32.01
CA ARG A 380 18.22 -2.31 32.12
C ARG A 380 17.59 -1.03 31.56
N SER A 381 16.40 -1.14 30.98
CA SER A 381 15.72 -0.10 30.20
C SER A 381 16.63 0.49 29.11
N ARG A 382 17.15 -0.37 28.22
CA ARG A 382 18.04 0.00 27.11
C ARG A 382 17.58 -0.57 25.78
N ALA A 383 17.43 0.31 24.78
CA ALA A 383 17.40 -0.08 23.39
C ALA A 383 18.85 -0.04 22.86
N ILE A 384 19.37 -1.19 22.46
CA ILE A 384 20.74 -1.36 21.98
C ILE A 384 20.68 -1.49 20.46
N PHE A 385 21.11 -0.44 19.76
CA PHE A 385 21.20 -0.41 18.31
C PHE A 385 22.60 -0.86 17.89
N TYR A 386 22.69 -1.80 16.96
CA TYR A 386 23.97 -2.28 16.43
C TYR A 386 24.25 -1.68 15.05
N ASP A 387 25.52 -1.48 14.72
CA ASP A 387 25.93 -1.16 13.36
C ASP A 387 25.64 -2.37 12.43
N PRO A 388 24.77 -2.24 11.42
CA PRO A 388 24.41 -3.34 10.54
C PRO A 388 25.59 -3.84 9.69
N ALA A 389 26.63 -3.03 9.46
CA ALA A 389 27.81 -3.46 8.70
C ALA A 389 28.65 -4.49 9.48
N THR A 390 28.73 -4.34 10.80
CA THR A 390 29.56 -5.19 11.69
C THR A 390 28.77 -6.20 12.53
N PHE A 391 27.45 -6.03 12.70
CA PHE A 391 26.63 -6.90 13.54
C PHE A 391 26.64 -8.37 13.10
N ARG A 392 26.86 -9.27 14.07
CA ARG A 392 26.69 -10.72 13.91
C ARG A 392 26.03 -11.29 15.17
N TYR A 393 24.88 -11.93 15.00
CA TYR A 393 24.17 -12.55 16.13
C TYR A 393 24.89 -13.83 16.60
N ALA A 394 25.37 -13.80 17.85
CA ALA A 394 26.06 -14.92 18.51
C ALA A 394 25.38 -15.37 19.83
N GLY A 395 24.13 -14.93 20.08
CA GLY A 395 23.37 -15.34 21.26
C GLY A 395 22.75 -16.73 21.13
N GLY A 396 22.35 -17.31 22.27
CA GLY A 396 21.66 -18.60 22.34
C GLY A 396 20.13 -18.53 22.23
N GLY A 397 19.57 -17.42 21.75
CA GLY A 397 18.12 -17.22 21.63
C GLY A 397 17.52 -17.88 20.39
N THR A 398 16.21 -18.11 20.42
CA THR A 398 15.45 -18.69 19.31
C THR A 398 15.39 -17.71 18.13
N ARG A 399 15.72 -18.19 16.93
CA ARG A 399 15.48 -17.45 15.68
C ARG A 399 14.05 -17.72 15.21
N VAL A 400 13.21 -16.69 15.22
CA VAL A 400 11.83 -16.76 14.70
C VAL A 400 11.81 -16.08 13.32
N PRO A 401 11.42 -16.77 12.24
CA PRO A 401 11.17 -16.12 10.96
C PRO A 401 9.92 -15.26 11.07
N PHE A 402 9.95 -14.08 10.46
CA PHE A 402 8.83 -13.16 10.39
C PHE A 402 8.65 -12.65 8.95
N ARG A 403 7.47 -12.12 8.67
CA ARG A 403 7.12 -11.36 7.47
C ARG A 403 6.61 -9.99 7.87
N PHE A 404 6.44 -9.07 6.94
CA PHE A 404 5.81 -7.80 7.23
C PHE A 404 4.34 -7.80 6.80
N ASN A 405 3.45 -7.56 7.75
CA ASN A 405 2.08 -7.15 7.48
C ASN A 405 2.05 -5.61 7.50
N GLU A 406 2.06 -5.00 6.31
CA GLU A 406 2.33 -3.57 6.12
C GLU A 406 3.69 -3.16 6.71
N HIS A 407 3.75 -2.56 7.90
CA HIS A 407 5.00 -2.22 8.59
C HIS A 407 5.22 -3.05 9.86
N VAL A 408 4.22 -3.81 10.30
CA VAL A 408 4.29 -4.61 11.52
C VAL A 408 5.00 -5.94 11.21
N PRO A 409 6.01 -6.35 12.00
CA PRO A 409 6.57 -7.69 11.91
C PRO A 409 5.54 -8.72 12.42
N GLU A 410 5.17 -9.67 11.58
CA GLU A 410 4.17 -10.71 11.85
C GLU A 410 4.85 -12.10 11.84
N VAL A 411 4.59 -12.91 12.87
CA VAL A 411 5.14 -14.27 13.03
C VAL A 411 4.03 -15.32 13.07
N ASP A 412 4.35 -16.55 12.68
CA ASP A 412 3.45 -17.69 12.86
C ASP A 412 3.64 -18.32 14.24
N GLY A 413 2.54 -18.69 14.88
CA GLY A 413 2.56 -19.29 16.21
C GLY A 413 1.24 -19.94 16.59
N SER A 414 1.10 -20.24 17.88
CA SER A 414 -0.17 -20.72 18.46
C SER A 414 -0.30 -20.32 19.92
N VAL A 415 -1.51 -19.93 20.33
CA VAL A 415 -1.88 -19.71 21.74
C VAL A 415 -3.00 -20.68 22.07
N ASP A 416 -2.89 -21.41 23.17
CA ASP A 416 -3.87 -22.41 23.64
C ASP A 416 -4.33 -23.43 22.57
N GLY A 417 -3.39 -23.81 21.69
CA GLY A 417 -3.62 -24.74 20.57
C GLY A 417 -4.27 -24.11 19.33
N VAL A 418 -4.67 -22.84 19.38
CA VAL A 418 -5.17 -22.08 18.23
C VAL A 418 -3.98 -21.52 17.46
N ALA A 419 -3.74 -22.06 16.26
CA ALA A 419 -2.73 -21.54 15.34
C ALA A 419 -3.18 -20.19 14.73
N GLY A 420 -2.23 -19.29 14.51
CA GLY A 420 -2.50 -17.97 13.95
C GLY A 420 -1.24 -17.18 13.60
N ASN A 421 -1.46 -15.96 13.15
CA ASN A 421 -0.42 -14.99 12.84
C ASN A 421 -0.43 -13.91 13.92
N PHE A 422 0.74 -13.51 14.42
CA PHE A 422 0.89 -12.66 15.60
C PHE A 422 1.82 -11.48 15.31
N ASP A 423 1.32 -10.28 15.57
CA ASP A 423 2.06 -9.03 15.39
C ASP A 423 3.05 -8.76 16.55
N ILE A 424 4.29 -8.42 16.21
CA ILE A 424 5.34 -8.00 17.14
C ILE A 424 5.35 -6.48 17.23
N ASP A 425 4.40 -5.95 18.00
CA ASP A 425 4.07 -4.53 18.09
C ASP A 425 4.43 -3.92 19.46
N THR A 426 5.39 -2.98 19.47
CA THR A 426 5.79 -2.20 20.66
C THR A 426 5.00 -0.89 20.82
N GLY A 427 4.18 -0.51 19.85
CA GLY A 427 3.22 0.60 19.88
C GLY A 427 1.79 0.20 20.25
N SER A 428 1.54 -1.09 20.50
CA SER A 428 0.27 -1.61 21.01
C SER A 428 0.38 -2.10 22.45
N ARG A 429 -0.60 -1.74 23.29
CA ARG A 429 -0.76 -2.28 24.65
C ARG A 429 -1.30 -3.71 24.67
N GLY A 430 -1.89 -4.17 23.56
CA GLY A 430 -2.46 -5.51 23.43
C GLY A 430 -1.41 -6.62 23.36
N SER A 431 -0.14 -6.28 23.09
CA SER A 431 0.94 -7.26 22.86
C SER A 431 1.48 -7.96 24.12
N ARG A 432 0.87 -7.72 25.31
CA ARG A 432 0.90 -8.70 26.42
C ARG A 432 -0.12 -9.84 26.22
N ALA A 433 -0.25 -10.34 25.00
CA ALA A 433 -1.05 -11.51 24.64
C ALA A 433 -0.33 -12.83 24.98
N MET A 434 -0.04 -13.00 26.28
CA MET A 434 0.17 -14.28 26.96
C MET A 434 -0.58 -14.21 28.30
N ILE A 435 -1.86 -13.82 28.26
CA ILE A 435 -2.77 -13.80 29.42
C ILE A 435 -4.16 -14.27 28.95
N GLU A 436 -4.74 -15.15 29.77
CA GLU A 436 -6.03 -15.83 29.60
C GLU A 436 -7.24 -14.89 29.45
N SER A 437 -8.31 -15.40 28.85
CA SER A 437 -9.68 -14.98 29.15
C SER A 437 -10.45 -16.11 29.84
N CYS A 438 -10.30 -16.21 31.17
CA CYS A 438 -11.11 -17.10 32.00
C CYS A 438 -11.72 -16.36 33.20
N VAL A 439 -13.02 -16.08 33.11
CA VAL A 439 -14.03 -16.31 34.16
C VAL A 439 -15.28 -16.85 33.48
#